data_AF-A0A348S2K4-F1
#
_entry.id   AF-A0A348S2K4-F1
#
_cell.length_a   1.000
_cell.length_b   1.000
_cell.length_c   1.000
_cell.angle_alpha   90.00
_cell.angle_beta   90.00
_cell.angle_gamma   90.00
#
_symmetry.space_group_name_H-M   'P 1'
#
loop_
_entity.id
_entity.type
_entity.pdbx_description
1 polymer ?
#
loop_
_entity_poly.entity_id
_entity_poly.type
_entity_poly.pdbx_seq_one_letter_code
_entity_poly.pdbx_strand_id
1 'polypeptide(L)'
;MELKLVLESILFSSQKPLSIAELRACIKEAPGYAEEPIPTELQQVKAAVLEQTLEDLSRDINVMGRSFRLTCVAGSWQFVNAPEYVAWIKALVGHRPRAPRLTQAALETLAIIAYRQPLTRAEAEQIRGVSVDGVLKMLIDRGLVEQAGRAEVLGRPMTFKTTELFLEYFGLKNLEDLPAADDLRRVPVDKPPGLNTSDPELDTAETSDSEADTVEESSDNDPEAENDASDPNDVDKAFDADDAKDSGEDEEDE
;
A
#
# COMPACT_ATOMS: atom_id res chain seq x y z
N MET A 1 -33.96 21.22 0.29
CA MET A 1 -32.83 20.44 0.84
C MET A 1 -31.78 20.34 -0.26
N GLU A 2 -30.61 20.95 -0.10
CA GLU A 2 -29.56 20.92 -1.13
C GLU A 2 -28.74 19.62 -1.02
N LEU A 3 -28.50 18.94 -2.15
CA LEU A 3 -27.74 17.68 -2.20
C LEU A 3 -26.35 17.81 -1.55
N LYS A 4 -25.69 18.95 -1.78
CA LYS A 4 -24.36 19.24 -1.26
C LYS A 4 -24.31 19.22 0.27
N LEU A 5 -25.29 19.85 0.93
CA LEU A 5 -25.40 19.88 2.39
C LEU A 5 -25.74 18.51 2.98
N VAL A 6 -26.53 17.71 2.25
CA VAL A 6 -26.82 16.32 2.64
C VAL A 6 -25.54 15.48 2.62
N LEU A 7 -24.76 15.57 1.53
CA LEU A 7 -23.49 14.85 1.39
C LEU A 7 -22.46 15.27 2.44
N GLU A 8 -22.33 16.58 2.67
CA GLU A 8 -21.49 17.13 3.73
C GLU A 8 -21.88 16.57 5.10
N SER A 9 -23.17 16.53 5.41
CA SER A 9 -23.67 16.02 6.70
C SER A 9 -23.39 14.52 6.89
N ILE A 10 -23.61 13.71 5.84
CA ILE A 10 -23.34 12.27 5.87
C ILE A 10 -21.84 12.01 6.06
N LEU A 11 -20.99 12.67 5.27
CA LEU A 11 -19.54 12.49 5.33
C LEU A 11 -18.96 13.00 6.65
N PHE A 12 -19.47 14.11 7.18
CA PHE A 12 -19.04 14.64 8.47
C PHE A 12 -19.31 13.67 9.62
N SER A 13 -20.44 12.95 9.54
CA SER A 13 -20.83 11.96 10.55
C SER A 13 -20.17 10.58 10.34
N SER A 14 -19.57 10.35 9.17
CA SER A 14 -18.97 9.07 8.81
C SER A 14 -17.66 8.82 9.57
N GLN A 15 -17.48 7.60 10.07
CA GLN A 15 -16.24 7.18 10.75
C GLN A 15 -15.27 6.46 9.81
N LYS A 16 -15.67 6.25 8.56
CA LYS A 16 -14.93 5.54 7.52
C LYS A 16 -15.14 6.24 6.18
N PRO A 17 -14.20 6.13 5.22
CA PRO A 17 -14.43 6.57 3.86
C PRO A 17 -15.70 5.92 3.28
N LEU A 18 -16.47 6.69 2.53
CA LEU A 18 -17.71 6.23 1.90
C LEU A 18 -17.59 6.27 0.38
N SER A 19 -17.87 5.15 -0.26
CA SER A 19 -17.99 5.04 -1.71
C SER A 19 -19.25 5.75 -2.23
N ILE A 20 -19.26 6.08 -3.52
CA ILE A 20 -20.44 6.64 -4.19
C ILE A 20 -21.65 5.71 -4.07
N ALA A 21 -21.44 4.39 -4.05
CA ALA A 21 -22.49 3.41 -3.89
C ALA A 21 -23.13 3.47 -2.49
N GLU A 22 -22.32 3.58 -1.45
CA GLU A 22 -22.77 3.70 -0.05
C GLU A 22 -23.48 5.03 0.21
N LEU A 23 -22.93 6.15 -0.29
CA LEU A 23 -23.58 7.45 -0.19
C LEU A 23 -24.97 7.43 -0.83
N ARG A 24 -25.09 6.82 -2.02
CA ARG A 24 -26.37 6.66 -2.71
C ARG A 24 -27.34 5.77 -1.94
N ALA A 25 -26.87 4.69 -1.31
CA ALA A 25 -27.70 3.82 -0.49
C ALA A 25 -28.25 4.59 0.73
N CYS A 26 -27.38 5.34 1.43
CA CYS A 26 -27.76 6.14 2.58
C CYS A 26 -28.84 7.19 2.23
N ILE A 27 -28.72 7.87 1.09
CA ILE A 27 -29.72 8.85 0.64
C ILE A 27 -31.07 8.18 0.33
N LYS A 28 -31.08 6.94 -0.19
CA LYS A 28 -32.31 6.20 -0.50
C LYS A 28 -33.02 5.67 0.73
N GLU A 29 -32.28 5.24 1.74
CA GLU A 29 -32.82 4.66 2.97
C GLU A 29 -33.30 5.73 3.97
N ALA A 30 -32.88 6.98 3.80
CA ALA A 30 -33.22 8.03 4.73
C ALA A 30 -34.74 8.31 4.74
N PRO A 31 -35.39 8.36 5.93
CA PRO A 31 -36.85 8.46 6.05
C PRO A 31 -37.43 9.85 5.78
N GLY A 32 -36.59 10.85 5.47
CA GLY A 32 -36.98 12.26 5.46
C GLY A 32 -36.83 12.92 6.83
N TYR A 33 -37.14 14.22 6.93
CA TYR A 33 -37.08 14.99 8.18
C TYR A 33 -38.45 15.60 8.47
N ALA A 34 -38.88 15.57 9.73
CA ALA A 34 -40.13 16.19 10.18
C ALA A 34 -41.37 15.79 9.36
N GLU A 35 -41.52 14.50 9.05
CA GLU A 35 -42.63 13.92 8.26
C GLU A 35 -42.68 14.36 6.79
N GLU A 36 -41.73 15.17 6.33
CA GLU A 36 -41.56 15.48 4.91
C GLU A 36 -40.70 14.40 4.23
N PRO A 37 -41.24 13.71 3.21
CA PRO A 37 -40.48 12.74 2.46
C PRO A 37 -39.34 13.42 1.70
N ILE A 38 -38.24 12.70 1.52
CA ILE A 38 -37.12 13.19 0.71
C ILE A 38 -37.60 13.44 -0.72
N PRO A 39 -37.26 14.60 -1.34
CA PRO A 39 -37.54 14.86 -2.74
C PRO A 39 -37.09 13.70 -3.63
N THR A 40 -37.95 13.26 -4.56
CA THR A 40 -37.65 12.15 -5.48
C THR A 40 -36.37 12.38 -6.29
N GLU A 41 -36.06 13.64 -6.56
CA GLU A 41 -34.82 14.10 -7.20
C GLU A 41 -33.57 13.63 -6.44
N LEU A 42 -33.58 13.66 -5.11
CA LEU A 42 -32.48 13.21 -4.26
C LEU A 42 -32.42 11.67 -4.16
N GLN A 43 -33.57 10.98 -4.21
CA GLN A 43 -33.61 9.52 -4.16
C GLN A 43 -33.11 8.86 -5.47
N GLN A 44 -33.22 9.55 -6.60
CA GLN A 44 -32.87 9.03 -7.92
C GLN A 44 -31.57 9.63 -8.50
N VAL A 45 -30.72 10.22 -7.66
CA VAL A 45 -29.46 10.84 -8.11
C VAL A 45 -28.55 9.78 -8.74
N LYS A 46 -28.04 10.11 -9.93
CA LYS A 46 -27.07 9.28 -10.66
C LYS A 46 -25.68 9.39 -10.02
N ALA A 47 -24.88 8.32 -10.11
CA ALA A 47 -23.52 8.28 -9.57
C ALA A 47 -22.64 9.45 -10.07
N ALA A 48 -22.71 9.77 -11.37
CA ALA A 48 -21.97 10.87 -11.95
C ALA A 48 -22.33 12.25 -11.35
N VAL A 49 -23.60 12.45 -10.97
CA VAL A 49 -24.04 13.71 -10.33
C VAL A 49 -23.52 13.80 -8.90
N LEU A 50 -23.52 12.68 -8.16
CA LEU A 50 -22.92 12.62 -6.82
C LEU A 50 -21.43 12.94 -6.87
N GLU A 51 -20.70 12.31 -7.78
CA GLU A 51 -19.27 12.50 -7.96
C GLU A 51 -18.94 13.96 -8.29
N GLN A 52 -19.63 14.55 -9.27
CA GLN A 52 -19.47 15.97 -9.61
C GLN A 52 -19.76 16.88 -8.41
N THR A 53 -20.83 16.61 -7.67
CA THR A 53 -21.22 17.42 -6.49
C THR A 53 -20.16 17.33 -5.38
N LEU A 54 -19.53 16.17 -5.18
CA LEU A 54 -18.46 15.97 -4.20
C LEU A 54 -17.17 16.68 -4.63
N GLU A 55 -16.84 16.66 -5.92
CA GLU A 55 -15.72 17.41 -6.48
C GLU A 55 -15.91 18.92 -6.32
N ASP A 56 -17.11 19.42 -6.58
CA ASP A 56 -17.46 20.82 -6.37
C ASP A 56 -17.43 21.20 -4.88
N LEU A 57 -17.95 20.34 -4.00
CA LEU A 57 -17.86 20.52 -2.54
C LEU A 57 -16.42 20.56 -2.06
N SER A 58 -15.56 19.66 -2.54
CA SER A 58 -14.13 19.66 -2.22
C SER A 58 -13.46 20.96 -2.66
N ARG A 59 -13.75 21.44 -3.88
CA ARG A 59 -13.23 22.72 -4.38
C ARG A 59 -13.65 23.89 -3.48
N ASP A 60 -14.92 23.94 -3.11
CA ASP A 60 -15.46 25.04 -2.31
C ASP A 60 -14.86 25.06 -0.89
N ILE A 61 -14.72 23.90 -0.23
CA ILE A 61 -14.06 23.81 1.08
C ILE A 61 -12.60 24.27 1.00
N ASN A 62 -11.89 23.87 -0.06
CA ASN A 62 -10.50 24.28 -0.28
C ASN A 62 -10.38 25.79 -0.47
N VAL A 63 -11.26 26.42 -1.26
CA VAL A 63 -11.29 27.87 -1.47
C VAL A 63 -11.60 28.62 -0.18
N MET A 64 -12.44 28.07 0.68
CA MET A 64 -12.75 28.66 1.99
C MET A 64 -11.58 28.61 2.99
N GLY A 65 -10.50 27.87 2.70
CA GLY A 65 -9.32 27.81 3.57
C GLY A 65 -9.60 27.20 4.95
N ARG A 66 -10.47 26.17 5.01
CA ARG A 66 -10.82 25.50 6.26
C ARG A 66 -9.69 24.58 6.76
N SER A 67 -9.73 24.24 8.05
CA SER A 67 -8.76 23.33 8.68
C SER A 67 -8.92 21.86 8.30
N PHE A 68 -9.93 21.55 7.49
CA PHE A 68 -10.21 20.23 6.95
C PHE A 68 -10.46 20.32 5.44
N ARG A 69 -10.32 19.20 4.75
CA ARG A 69 -10.50 19.04 3.32
C ARG A 69 -11.34 17.80 3.04
N LEU A 70 -12.06 17.81 1.93
CA LEU A 70 -12.75 16.64 1.42
C LEU A 70 -11.85 15.99 0.35
N THR A 71 -11.48 14.72 0.55
CA THR A 71 -10.59 13.98 -0.34
C THR A 71 -11.25 12.69 -0.84
N CYS A 72 -10.87 12.27 -2.04
CA CYS A 72 -11.26 10.99 -2.62
C CYS A 72 -10.05 10.07 -2.65
N VAL A 73 -10.16 8.90 -2.02
CA VAL A 73 -9.11 7.91 -1.86
C VAL A 73 -9.71 6.54 -2.16
N ALA A 74 -9.12 5.79 -3.10
CA ALA A 74 -9.62 4.51 -3.58
C ALA A 74 -11.12 4.55 -3.97
N GLY A 75 -11.55 5.61 -4.67
CA GLY A 75 -12.95 5.83 -5.05
C GLY A 75 -13.91 6.19 -3.90
N SER A 76 -13.41 6.32 -2.67
CA SER A 76 -14.19 6.63 -1.48
C SER A 76 -13.87 8.03 -0.96
N TRP A 77 -14.88 8.71 -0.43
CA TRP A 77 -14.78 10.10 0.01
C TRP A 77 -14.75 10.19 1.53
N GLN A 78 -13.93 11.09 2.06
CA GLN A 78 -13.82 11.36 3.50
C GLN A 78 -13.31 12.76 3.80
N PHE A 79 -13.63 13.26 5.00
CA PHE A 79 -12.99 14.44 5.55
C PHE A 79 -11.63 14.10 6.15
N VAL A 80 -10.63 14.90 5.82
CA VAL A 80 -9.28 14.83 6.36
C VAL A 80 -8.83 16.17 6.88
N ASN A 81 -7.98 16.18 7.89
CA ASN A 81 -7.38 17.43 8.39
C ASN A 81 -6.40 17.99 7.35
N ALA A 82 -6.36 19.31 7.23
CA ALA A 82 -5.39 19.97 6.37
C ALA A 82 -3.96 19.74 6.93
N PRO A 83 -2.95 19.49 6.06
CA PRO A 83 -1.61 19.08 6.45
C PRO A 83 -0.91 20.10 7.36
N GLU A 84 -1.28 21.37 7.25
CA GLU A 84 -0.78 22.46 8.07
C GLU A 84 -1.02 22.20 9.57
N TYR A 85 -2.10 21.50 9.92
CA TYR A 85 -2.51 21.28 11.32
C TYR A 85 -2.03 19.97 11.95
N VAL A 86 -1.20 19.19 11.25
CA VAL A 86 -0.78 17.84 11.68
C VAL A 86 -0.11 17.83 13.06
N ALA A 87 0.65 18.86 13.42
CA ALA A 87 1.33 18.92 14.72
C ALA A 87 0.36 18.89 15.91
N TRP A 88 -0.72 19.67 15.84
CA TRP A 88 -1.74 19.72 16.89
C TRP A 88 -2.58 18.44 16.94
N ILE A 89 -2.91 17.87 15.77
CA ILE A 89 -3.64 16.60 15.71
C ILE A 89 -2.81 15.46 16.32
N LYS A 90 -1.49 15.44 16.10
CA LYS A 90 -0.59 14.47 16.73
C LYS A 90 -0.54 14.65 18.25
N ALA A 91 -0.56 15.88 18.76
CA ALA A 91 -0.62 16.13 20.19
C ALA A 91 -1.93 15.61 20.81
N LEU A 92 -3.05 15.70 20.10
CA LEU A 92 -4.35 15.19 20.55
C LEU A 92 -4.45 13.67 20.52
N VAL A 93 -4.10 13.04 19.39
CA VAL A 93 -4.28 11.60 19.15
C VAL A 93 -3.10 10.76 19.69
N GLY A 94 -2.01 11.42 20.07
CA GLY A 94 -0.76 10.80 20.47
C GLY A 94 0.07 10.30 19.29
N HIS A 95 1.25 9.76 19.62
CA HIS A 95 2.13 9.11 18.65
C HIS A 95 1.64 7.69 18.36
N ARG A 96 0.73 7.53 17.39
CA ARG A 96 0.55 6.20 16.79
C ARG A 96 1.79 5.84 15.98
N PRO A 97 2.38 4.64 16.17
CA PRO A 97 3.46 4.18 15.31
C PRO A 97 2.94 4.12 13.88
N ARG A 98 3.56 4.91 12.99
CA ARG A 98 3.27 4.84 11.56
C ARG A 98 3.83 3.53 11.04
N ALA A 99 3.15 2.90 10.08
CA ALA A 99 3.71 1.76 9.36
C ALA A 99 5.13 2.12 8.86
N PRO A 100 6.11 1.20 8.98
CA PRO A 100 7.48 1.50 8.58
C PRO A 100 7.52 1.91 7.12
N ARG A 101 8.28 2.97 6.82
CA ARG A 101 8.44 3.46 5.44
C ARG A 101 8.94 2.35 4.52
N LEU A 102 8.44 2.36 3.28
CA LEU A 102 8.97 1.49 2.24
C LEU A 102 10.40 1.92 1.90
N THR A 103 11.29 0.95 1.72
CA THR A 103 12.66 1.19 1.25
C THR A 103 12.63 1.64 -0.20
N GLN A 104 13.73 2.23 -0.68
CA GLN A 104 13.85 2.61 -2.09
C GLN A 104 13.64 1.40 -3.02
N ALA A 105 14.26 0.26 -2.71
CA ALA A 105 14.09 -0.96 -3.49
C ALA A 105 12.63 -1.44 -3.52
N ALA A 106 11.87 -1.26 -2.43
CA ALA A 106 10.45 -1.58 -2.39
C ALA A 106 9.61 -0.62 -3.24
N LEU A 107 9.89 0.67 -3.17
CA LEU A 107 9.21 1.69 -3.98
C LEU A 107 9.45 1.48 -5.48
N GLU A 108 10.67 1.15 -5.87
CA GLU A 108 11.01 0.87 -7.28
C GLU A 108 10.26 -0.36 -7.82
N THR A 109 10.21 -1.48 -7.07
CA THR A 109 9.42 -2.66 -7.49
C THR A 109 7.93 -2.31 -7.54
N LEU A 110 7.42 -1.63 -6.52
CA LEU A 110 6.01 -1.27 -6.44
C LEU A 110 5.60 -0.35 -7.58
N ALA A 111 6.46 0.60 -7.96
CA ALA A 111 6.23 1.46 -9.12
C ALA A 111 6.15 0.65 -10.41
N ILE A 112 7.10 -0.27 -10.65
CA ILE A 112 7.05 -1.14 -11.83
C ILE A 112 5.72 -1.89 -11.89
N ILE A 113 5.27 -2.46 -10.77
CA ILE A 113 3.99 -3.17 -10.70
C ILE A 113 2.83 -2.22 -11.02
N ALA A 114 2.74 -1.07 -10.36
CA ALA A 114 1.66 -0.11 -10.56
C ALA A 114 1.53 0.38 -12.02
N TYR A 115 2.66 0.57 -12.72
CA TYR A 115 2.68 1.04 -14.10
C TYR A 115 2.59 -0.06 -15.16
N ARG A 116 2.93 -1.32 -14.84
CA ARG A 116 3.01 -2.42 -15.83
C ARG A 116 2.05 -3.58 -15.57
N GLN A 117 1.23 -3.50 -14.54
CA GLN A 117 0.30 -4.57 -14.21
C GLN A 117 -0.72 -4.85 -15.32
N PRO A 118 -1.16 -6.11 -15.48
CA PRO A 118 -0.67 -7.29 -14.76
C PRO A 118 0.67 -7.79 -15.33
N LEU A 119 1.66 -8.03 -14.47
CA LEU A 119 2.99 -8.56 -14.88
C LEU A 119 3.44 -9.72 -13.99
N THR A 120 4.35 -10.53 -14.51
CA THR A 120 4.96 -11.67 -13.83
C THR A 120 6.18 -11.26 -13.00
N ARG A 121 6.58 -12.14 -12.07
CA ARG A 121 7.82 -11.98 -11.29
C ARG A 121 9.06 -11.81 -12.19
N ALA A 122 9.19 -12.65 -13.22
CA ALA A 122 10.33 -12.62 -14.13
C ALA A 122 10.42 -11.30 -14.92
N GLU A 123 9.28 -10.77 -15.39
CA GLU A 123 9.24 -9.47 -16.06
C GLU A 123 9.64 -8.33 -15.12
N ALA A 124 9.22 -8.38 -13.85
CA ALA A 124 9.64 -7.40 -12.85
C ALA A 124 11.16 -7.45 -12.58
N GLU A 125 11.73 -8.65 -12.46
CA GLU A 125 13.19 -8.86 -12.30
C GLU A 125 13.97 -8.35 -13.52
N GLN A 126 13.47 -8.62 -14.74
CA GLN A 126 14.09 -8.16 -15.98
C GLN A 126 14.13 -6.63 -16.06
N ILE A 127 13.06 -5.94 -15.65
CA ILE A 127 13.02 -4.47 -15.62
C ILE A 127 13.93 -3.92 -14.52
N ARG A 128 13.98 -4.55 -13.34
CA ARG A 128 14.82 -4.10 -12.21
C ARG A 128 16.30 -4.41 -12.39
N GLY A 129 16.64 -5.44 -13.16
CA GLY A 129 18.00 -5.95 -13.30
C GLY A 129 18.53 -6.69 -12.06
N VAL A 130 17.71 -6.90 -11.02
CA VAL A 130 18.06 -7.60 -9.77
C VAL A 130 16.88 -8.44 -9.30
N SER A 131 17.13 -9.43 -8.42
CA SER A 131 16.05 -10.25 -7.86
C SER A 131 15.07 -9.41 -7.04
N VAL A 132 13.78 -9.69 -7.22
CA VAL A 132 12.68 -8.99 -6.54
C VAL A 132 11.95 -9.87 -5.52
N ASP A 133 12.38 -11.11 -5.29
CA ASP A 133 11.63 -12.10 -4.50
C ASP A 133 11.30 -11.63 -3.09
N GLY A 134 12.29 -11.18 -2.33
CA GLY A 134 12.09 -10.71 -0.96
C GLY A 134 11.21 -9.46 -0.90
N VAL A 135 11.38 -8.54 -1.85
CA VAL A 135 10.60 -7.31 -1.93
C VAL A 135 9.15 -7.59 -2.31
N LEU A 136 8.93 -8.47 -3.31
CA LEU A 136 7.62 -8.85 -3.79
C LEU A 136 6.83 -9.56 -2.68
N LYS A 137 7.46 -10.49 -1.95
CA LYS A 137 6.86 -11.13 -0.78
C LYS A 137 6.46 -10.10 0.27
N MET A 138 7.36 -9.18 0.62
CA MET A 138 7.06 -8.10 1.57
C MET A 138 5.90 -7.19 1.10
N LEU A 139 5.80 -6.87 -0.19
CA LEU A 139 4.70 -6.06 -0.73
C LEU A 139 3.36 -6.81 -0.67
N ILE A 140 3.36 -8.12 -0.89
CA ILE A 140 2.19 -8.99 -0.76
C ILE A 140 1.76 -9.11 0.71
N ASP A 141 2.71 -9.36 1.61
CA ASP A 141 2.45 -9.49 3.06
C ASP A 141 1.90 -8.17 3.65
N ARG A 142 2.30 -7.03 3.09
CA ARG A 142 1.75 -5.70 3.43
C ARG A 142 0.43 -5.38 2.72
N GLY A 143 -0.07 -6.26 1.86
CA GLY A 143 -1.32 -6.08 1.13
C GLY A 143 -1.29 -4.97 0.08
N LEU A 144 -0.10 -4.47 -0.33
CA LEU A 144 0.02 -3.44 -1.38
C LEU A 144 -0.04 -4.04 -2.79
N VAL A 145 0.25 -5.34 -2.91
CA VAL A 145 0.25 -6.10 -4.15
C VAL A 145 -0.48 -7.42 -3.92
N GLU A 146 -1.22 -7.90 -4.91
CA GLU A 146 -1.90 -9.19 -4.90
C GLU A 146 -1.68 -9.96 -6.20
N GLN A 147 -2.02 -11.25 -6.19
CA GLN A 147 -1.99 -12.09 -7.39
C GLN A 147 -3.18 -11.75 -8.28
N ALA A 148 -2.91 -11.43 -9.55
CA ALA A 148 -3.92 -11.05 -10.54
C ALA A 148 -4.42 -12.25 -11.38
N GLY A 149 -3.66 -13.35 -11.41
CA GLY A 149 -3.97 -14.53 -12.22
C GLY A 149 -2.70 -15.25 -12.68
N ARG A 150 -2.79 -15.97 -13.80
CA ARG A 150 -1.66 -16.63 -14.45
C ARG A 150 -1.52 -16.13 -15.88
N ALA A 151 -0.28 -15.90 -16.32
CA ALA A 151 0.02 -15.47 -17.68
C ALA A 151 -0.22 -16.59 -18.72
N GLU A 152 -0.61 -16.21 -19.93
CA GLU A 152 -0.80 -17.12 -21.08
C GLU A 152 0.52 -17.36 -21.82
N VAL A 153 1.54 -17.79 -21.08
CA VAL A 153 2.88 -18.09 -21.58
C VAL A 153 3.35 -19.44 -21.05
N LEU A 154 4.44 -19.98 -21.61
CA LEU A 154 5.01 -21.25 -21.17
C LEU A 154 5.31 -21.22 -19.65
N GLY A 155 4.94 -22.29 -18.95
CA GLY A 155 5.04 -22.38 -17.49
C GLY A 155 3.92 -21.67 -16.70
N ARG A 156 3.03 -20.92 -17.37
CA ARG A 156 1.88 -20.20 -16.78
C ARG A 156 2.19 -19.53 -15.44
N PRO A 157 3.22 -18.66 -15.38
CA PRO A 157 3.62 -18.02 -14.14
C PRO A 157 2.53 -17.11 -13.58
N MET A 158 2.55 -16.89 -12.26
CA MET A 158 1.63 -15.96 -11.60
C MET A 158 1.91 -14.51 -12.03
N THR A 159 0.83 -13.76 -12.21
CA THR A 159 0.87 -12.31 -12.43
C THR A 159 0.44 -11.55 -11.18
N PHE A 160 0.91 -10.31 -11.06
CA PHE A 160 0.72 -9.47 -9.89
C PHE A 160 0.14 -8.09 -10.29
N LYS A 161 -0.62 -7.50 -9.38
CA LYS A 161 -1.20 -6.15 -9.49
C LYS A 161 -1.28 -5.48 -8.11
N THR A 162 -1.43 -4.17 -8.09
CA THR A 162 -1.70 -3.35 -6.90
C THR A 162 -3.12 -3.57 -6.38
N THR A 163 -3.31 -3.32 -5.09
CA THR A 163 -4.59 -3.45 -4.38
C THR A 163 -5.26 -2.09 -4.16
N GLU A 164 -6.45 -2.06 -3.55
CA GLU A 164 -7.08 -0.82 -3.06
C GLU A 164 -6.25 -0.16 -1.96
N LEU A 165 -5.59 -0.96 -1.10
CA LEU A 165 -4.69 -0.44 -0.07
C LEU A 165 -3.51 0.35 -0.66
N PHE A 166 -3.05 0.01 -1.87
CA PHE A 166 -2.07 0.84 -2.58
C PHE A 166 -2.63 2.23 -2.88
N LEU A 167 -3.86 2.32 -3.41
CA LEU A 167 -4.50 3.60 -3.68
C LEU A 167 -4.68 4.41 -2.39
N GLU A 168 -5.05 3.75 -1.29
CA GLU A 168 -5.13 4.38 0.03
C GLU A 168 -3.78 4.89 0.54
N TYR A 169 -2.74 4.08 0.42
CA TYR A 169 -1.40 4.41 0.88
C TYR A 169 -0.83 5.63 0.16
N PHE A 170 -1.11 5.77 -1.14
CA PHE A 170 -0.65 6.89 -1.96
C PHE A 170 -1.67 8.04 -2.09
N GLY A 171 -2.87 7.90 -1.52
CA GLY A 171 -3.92 8.92 -1.58
C GLY A 171 -4.46 9.17 -2.99
N LEU A 172 -4.54 8.12 -3.81
CA LEU A 172 -5.02 8.18 -5.20
C LEU A 172 -6.50 7.82 -5.26
N LYS A 173 -7.27 8.46 -6.15
CA LYS A 173 -8.68 8.09 -6.38
C LYS A 173 -8.73 6.81 -7.20
N ASN A 174 -7.89 6.69 -8.23
CA ASN A 174 -7.77 5.50 -9.06
C ASN A 174 -6.33 5.37 -9.64
N LEU A 175 -6.09 4.32 -10.44
CA LEU A 175 -4.79 4.07 -11.06
C LEU A 175 -4.46 5.01 -12.24
N GLU A 176 -5.44 5.76 -12.76
CA GLU A 176 -5.26 6.72 -13.84
C GLU A 176 -4.63 8.03 -13.31
N ASP A 177 -4.78 8.31 -12.02
CA ASP A 177 -4.14 9.45 -11.34
C ASP A 177 -2.62 9.29 -11.17
N LEU A 178 -2.05 8.14 -11.56
CA LEU A 178 -0.61 7.91 -11.49
C LEU A 178 0.13 8.83 -12.49
N PRO A 179 1.16 9.58 -12.07
CA PRO A 179 1.94 10.43 -12.96
C PRO A 179 2.52 9.66 -14.14
N ALA A 180 2.40 10.17 -15.37
CA ALA A 180 2.96 9.53 -16.56
C ALA A 180 2.49 8.08 -16.80
N ALA A 181 1.29 7.72 -16.33
CA ALA A 181 0.71 6.40 -16.54
C ALA A 181 0.68 5.99 -18.02
N ASP A 182 0.40 6.93 -18.93
CA ASP A 182 0.26 6.66 -20.36
C ASP A 182 1.59 6.33 -21.06
N ASP A 183 2.69 6.98 -20.66
CA ASP A 183 4.00 6.78 -21.28
C ASP A 183 4.67 5.51 -20.76
N LEU A 184 4.54 5.23 -19.47
CA LEU A 184 5.20 4.09 -18.83
C LEU A 184 4.46 2.77 -19.07
N ARG A 185 3.14 2.76 -19.31
CA ARG A 185 2.37 1.56 -19.68
C ARG A 185 2.70 1.00 -21.07
N ARG A 186 3.30 1.81 -21.96
CA ARG A 186 3.44 1.49 -23.40
C ARG A 186 4.77 0.89 -23.84
N VAL A 187 5.78 0.80 -22.96
CA VAL A 187 7.06 0.18 -23.34
C VAL A 187 6.91 -1.33 -23.35
N PRO A 188 6.97 -2.01 -24.52
CA PRO A 188 6.92 -3.46 -24.57
C PRO A 188 8.17 -4.02 -23.88
N VAL A 189 7.97 -4.93 -22.92
CA VAL A 189 9.06 -5.77 -22.44
C VAL A 189 9.18 -6.91 -23.43
N ASP A 190 10.37 -7.09 -24.01
CA ASP A 190 10.64 -8.24 -24.86
C ASP A 190 10.41 -9.51 -24.06
N LYS A 191 9.37 -10.24 -24.46
CA LYS A 191 9.02 -11.55 -23.91
C LYS A 191 10.28 -12.42 -23.96
N PRO A 192 10.71 -13.03 -22.85
CA PRO A 192 11.87 -13.90 -22.88
C PRO A 192 11.65 -14.97 -23.95
N PRO A 193 12.65 -15.23 -24.81
CA PRO A 193 12.53 -16.28 -25.81
C PRO A 193 12.20 -17.57 -25.05
N GLY A 194 11.11 -18.22 -25.46
CA GLY A 194 10.78 -19.54 -24.94
C GLY A 194 12.01 -20.43 -25.11
N LEU A 195 12.43 -21.11 -24.05
CA LEU A 195 13.42 -22.18 -24.15
C LEU A 195 12.81 -23.26 -25.06
N ASN A 196 13.09 -23.17 -26.35
CA ASN A 196 12.83 -24.22 -27.30
C ASN A 196 13.90 -25.29 -27.07
N THR A 197 13.61 -26.25 -26.19
CA THR A 197 14.34 -27.52 -26.18
C THR A 197 13.85 -28.32 -27.38
N SER A 198 14.33 -27.96 -28.56
CA SER A 198 14.18 -28.77 -29.77
C SER A 198 15.52 -28.75 -30.50
N ASP A 199 16.55 -29.26 -29.83
CA ASP A 199 17.71 -29.82 -30.52
C ASP A 199 17.41 -31.31 -30.77
N PRO A 200 17.22 -31.74 -32.02
CA PRO A 200 17.06 -33.14 -32.38
C PRO A 200 18.41 -33.78 -32.79
N GLU A 201 19.54 -33.32 -32.23
CA GLU A 201 20.86 -33.91 -32.46
C GLU A 201 21.43 -34.50 -31.16
N LEU A 202 20.82 -35.57 -30.69
CA LEU A 202 21.47 -36.61 -29.88
C LEU A 202 20.69 -37.91 -30.11
N ASP A 203 20.82 -38.42 -31.33
CA ASP A 203 20.38 -39.76 -31.68
C ASP A 203 21.45 -40.76 -31.21
N THR A 204 20.98 -41.77 -30.46
CA THR A 204 21.59 -43.10 -30.27
C THR A 204 23.07 -43.20 -29.90
N ALA A 205 23.32 -43.46 -28.63
CA ALA A 205 24.30 -44.48 -28.24
C ALA A 205 23.72 -45.29 -27.09
N GLU A 206 23.18 -46.47 -27.42
CA GLU A 206 23.01 -47.55 -26.46
C GLU A 206 24.39 -47.93 -25.92
N THR A 207 24.56 -47.84 -24.60
CA THR A 207 25.46 -48.72 -23.87
C THR A 207 24.73 -49.18 -22.62
N SER A 208 24.31 -50.44 -22.66
CA SER A 208 24.15 -51.29 -21.51
C SER A 208 25.45 -51.27 -20.69
N ASP A 209 25.37 -50.92 -19.42
CA ASP A 209 25.96 -51.80 -18.42
C ASP A 209 25.19 -51.74 -17.09
N SER A 210 24.99 -52.93 -16.58
CA SER A 210 24.42 -53.25 -15.28
C SER A 210 25.51 -53.07 -14.24
N GLU A 211 25.22 -52.39 -13.14
CA GLU A 211 25.64 -52.87 -11.81
C GLU A 211 24.86 -52.11 -10.73
N ALA A 212 24.02 -52.89 -10.04
CA ALA A 212 23.52 -52.56 -8.72
C ALA A 212 24.66 -52.80 -7.73
N ASP A 213 24.90 -51.85 -6.83
CA ASP A 213 25.51 -52.18 -5.55
C ASP A 213 24.81 -51.41 -4.43
N THR A 214 24.12 -52.19 -3.62
CA THR A 214 23.55 -51.86 -2.32
C THR A 214 24.64 -52.09 -1.28
N VAL A 215 25.00 -51.06 -0.50
CA VAL A 215 25.53 -51.28 0.85
C VAL A 215 24.90 -50.31 1.84
N GLU A 216 24.54 -50.93 2.96
CA GLU A 216 23.78 -50.54 4.14
C GLU A 216 24.39 -49.43 5.02
N GLU A 217 23.49 -48.62 5.59
CA GLU A 217 23.27 -48.37 7.02
C GLU A 217 24.42 -48.52 8.04
N SER A 218 24.68 -47.44 8.80
CA SER A 218 25.01 -47.44 10.24
C SER A 218 24.90 -45.99 10.76
N SER A 219 23.87 -45.62 11.52
CA SER A 219 23.69 -45.75 12.98
C SER A 219 24.10 -44.49 13.76
N ASP A 220 23.09 -43.86 14.37
CA ASP A 220 23.02 -43.28 15.73
C ASP A 220 24.27 -42.64 16.36
N ASN A 221 24.14 -41.37 16.78
CA ASN A 221 24.01 -41.04 18.21
C ASN A 221 23.67 -39.56 18.44
N ASP A 222 22.55 -39.32 19.11
CA ASP A 222 22.37 -38.21 20.06
C ASP A 222 22.85 -38.73 21.43
N PRO A 223 23.36 -37.89 22.36
CA PRO A 223 22.41 -37.28 23.30
C PRO A 223 22.76 -35.89 23.86
N GLU A 224 21.68 -35.24 24.27
CA GLU A 224 21.47 -34.17 25.26
C GLU A 224 22.62 -33.81 26.23
N ALA A 225 22.75 -32.49 26.47
CA ALA A 225 23.09 -31.97 27.79
C ALA A 225 22.28 -30.69 28.08
N GLU A 226 21.52 -30.76 29.17
CA GLU A 226 20.71 -29.72 29.79
C GLU A 226 21.54 -28.65 30.54
N ASN A 227 20.82 -27.59 30.93
CA ASN A 227 21.10 -26.55 31.94
C ASN A 227 21.98 -25.38 31.45
N ASP A 228 21.64 -24.11 31.69
CA ASP A 228 21.15 -23.56 32.96
C ASP A 228 20.40 -22.23 32.74
N ALA A 229 19.44 -21.97 33.63
CA ALA A 229 18.68 -20.74 33.72
C ALA A 229 19.51 -19.65 34.42
N SER A 230 19.39 -18.40 33.96
CA SER A 230 19.44 -17.22 34.84
C SER A 230 19.13 -15.93 34.06
N ASP A 231 17.90 -15.46 34.25
CA ASP A 231 17.62 -14.02 34.32
C ASP A 231 18.24 -13.48 35.62
N PRO A 232 18.94 -12.33 35.57
CA PRO A 232 18.49 -11.24 36.43
C PRO A 232 18.58 -9.87 35.74
N ASN A 233 17.41 -9.25 35.61
CA ASN A 233 17.22 -7.81 35.77
C ASN A 233 17.92 -7.28 37.03
N ASP A 234 18.32 -6.01 36.95
CA ASP A 234 18.90 -5.11 37.96
C ASP A 234 20.41 -5.14 38.21
N VAL A 235 21.14 -4.20 37.56
CA VAL A 235 21.95 -3.22 38.30
C VAL A 235 21.86 -1.83 37.67
N ASP A 236 21.28 -0.95 38.49
CA ASP A 236 21.28 0.51 38.55
C ASP A 236 22.50 1.31 38.01
N LYS A 237 22.15 2.51 37.49
CA LYS A 237 22.73 3.85 37.68
C LYS A 237 24.25 4.07 37.52
N ALA A 238 24.61 4.97 36.60
CA ALA A 238 25.28 6.25 36.92
C ALA A 238 25.57 7.03 35.63
N PHE A 239 25.03 8.25 35.49
CA PHE A 239 25.78 9.44 35.10
C PHE A 239 24.85 10.65 35.27
N ASP A 240 24.95 11.28 36.44
CA ASP A 240 24.40 12.59 36.71
C ASP A 240 25.55 13.61 36.65
N ALA A 241 25.21 14.79 36.14
CA ALA A 241 25.79 16.12 36.28
C ALA A 241 27.26 16.31 36.75
N ASP A 242 28.02 17.09 35.97
CA ASP A 242 28.46 18.44 36.37
C ASP A 242 29.39 19.02 35.28
N ASP A 243 29.05 20.19 34.73
CA ASP A 243 29.84 21.39 35.07
C ASP A 243 29.07 22.65 34.67
N ALA A 244 28.99 23.55 35.63
CA ALA A 244 28.27 24.80 35.58
C ALA A 244 29.26 25.95 35.80
N LYS A 245 29.07 26.99 34.99
CA LYS A 245 29.51 28.39 35.17
C LYS A 245 30.99 28.70 34.89
N ASP A 246 31.21 29.65 33.99
CA ASP A 246 31.80 30.90 34.44
C ASP A 246 31.21 32.10 33.68
N SER A 247 30.93 33.11 34.48
CA SER A 247 30.50 34.48 34.23
C SER A 247 31.58 35.32 33.54
N GLY A 248 31.15 36.42 32.91
CA GLY A 248 32.04 37.48 32.45
C GLY A 248 31.27 38.54 31.67
N GLU A 249 30.70 39.49 32.43
CA GLU A 249 30.22 40.78 31.95
C GLU A 249 31.38 41.61 31.36
N ASP A 250 31.05 42.54 30.46
CA ASP A 250 31.64 43.89 30.24
C ASP A 250 30.93 44.43 28.97
N GLU A 251 30.04 45.45 29.02
CA GLU A 251 30.35 46.91 29.00
C GLU A 251 31.33 47.25 27.85
N GLU A 252 31.15 48.21 26.93
CA GLU A 252 30.41 49.46 26.81
C GLU A 252 30.52 49.91 25.33
N ASP A 253 29.61 50.79 24.90
CA ASP A 253 29.76 51.92 23.96
C ASP A 253 30.69 51.85 22.73
N GLU A 254 30.07 51.93 21.54
CA GLU A 254 30.22 53.05 20.55
C GLU A 254 29.22 52.92 19.38
#